data_AF-A0A6G1J8H3-F1
#
_entry.id   AF-A0A6G1J8H3-F1
#
_cell.length_a   1.000
_cell.length_b   1.000
_cell.length_c   1.000
_cell.angle_alpha   90.00
_cell.angle_beta   90.00
_cell.angle_gamma   90.00
#
_symmetry.space_group_name_H-M   'P 1'
#
loop_
_entity.id
_entity.type
_entity.pdbx_description
1 polymer ?
#
loop_
_entity_poly.entity_id
_entity_poly.type
_entity_poly.pdbx_seq_one_letter_code
_entity_poly.pdbx_strand_id
1 'polypeptide(L)'
;MASISKFNSALLTVPNELTVAAANFNINFSLMKVEAPKEFHGLRDALSRIRRRDAEEGLPHITARTLGALFESVIPPIPHLTTAYGKRVSEISQHLEEASQHYLPTGLFADRAGPDGTSIWAAATSGQSAIAVHFLACMLARIWKPTEATSLWAELVERRKEQIHQAYNSSNATGASAIMAAQQIFSRDQFSSWDASARSWLQTADSVKCVQQTQLMLIINNIHMPVNANRDPYDGVLRAWTSALSAVERLVSGVPQRVQDGAILLAISSWHLYPDIQVLGDVIQDISQKDELTAGSLLTISISAPSATRDGIFWSLPLSRMRYYSPPVTVERHFALDTSRITMAEFQVVFLGAVVGRWARLCSDEERWCRLICRRCIESDKFDTSTP
;
A
#
# COMPACT_ATOMS: atom_id res chain seq x y z
N MET A 1 39.57 -9.00 37.99
CA MET A 1 39.90 -8.84 36.57
C MET A 1 39.00 -9.77 35.77
N ALA A 2 37.95 -9.23 35.16
CA ALA A 2 36.93 -9.99 34.45
C ALA A 2 37.28 -10.11 32.97
N SER A 3 37.19 -11.34 32.45
CA SER A 3 37.54 -11.73 31.08
C SER A 3 36.62 -11.08 30.05
N ILE A 4 37.19 -10.27 29.17
CA ILE A 4 36.54 -9.79 27.94
C ILE A 4 36.61 -10.94 26.92
N SER A 5 35.49 -11.62 26.69
CA SER A 5 35.35 -12.58 25.59
C SER A 5 35.22 -11.82 24.28
N LYS A 6 36.16 -12.05 23.36
CA LYS A 6 36.16 -11.53 21.99
C LYS A 6 35.09 -12.28 21.18
N PHE A 7 34.05 -11.58 20.75
CA PHE A 7 33.13 -12.08 19.74
C PHE A 7 33.82 -12.05 18.36
N ASN A 8 34.10 -13.23 17.79
CA ASN A 8 34.46 -13.37 16.38
C ASN A 8 33.21 -13.16 15.54
N SER A 9 33.16 -12.08 14.77
CA SER A 9 32.25 -11.91 13.64
C SER A 9 32.67 -12.85 12.52
N ALA A 10 31.93 -13.93 12.32
CA ALA A 10 32.02 -14.69 11.08
C ALA A 10 31.52 -13.78 9.94
N LEU A 11 32.46 -13.27 9.16
CA LEU A 11 32.23 -12.60 7.90
C LEU A 11 31.46 -13.57 7.00
N LEU A 12 30.21 -13.26 6.67
CA LEU A 12 29.43 -14.00 5.67
C LEU A 12 30.07 -13.75 4.30
N THR A 13 31.07 -14.56 3.96
CA THR A 13 31.62 -14.60 2.61
C THR A 13 30.58 -15.23 1.70
N VAL A 14 29.83 -14.41 0.96
CA VAL A 14 28.91 -14.88 -0.08
C VAL A 14 29.76 -15.56 -1.17
N PRO A 15 29.60 -16.87 -1.43
CA PRO A 15 30.37 -17.58 -2.45
C PRO A 15 30.12 -16.98 -3.84
N ASN A 16 31.17 -16.85 -4.65
CA ASN A 16 31.08 -16.30 -6.02
C ASN A 16 30.06 -17.04 -6.91
N GLU A 17 29.80 -18.32 -6.66
CA GLU A 17 28.79 -19.11 -7.37
C GLU A 17 27.36 -18.63 -7.13
N LEU A 18 27.05 -18.15 -5.91
CA LEU A 18 25.76 -17.54 -5.57
C LEU A 18 25.60 -16.17 -6.23
N THR A 19 26.69 -15.41 -6.43
CA THR A 19 26.67 -14.13 -7.13
C THR A 19 26.41 -14.32 -8.64
N VAL A 20 27.02 -15.32 -9.27
CA VAL A 20 26.80 -15.65 -10.69
C VAL A 20 25.39 -16.21 -10.91
N ALA A 21 24.91 -17.07 -10.01
CA ALA A 21 23.55 -17.58 -10.04
C ALA A 21 22.52 -16.44 -9.85
N ALA A 22 22.67 -15.60 -8.83
CA ALA A 22 21.77 -14.47 -8.59
C ALA A 22 21.76 -13.49 -9.76
N ALA A 23 22.91 -13.21 -10.40
CA ALA A 23 22.99 -12.35 -11.58
C ALA A 23 22.24 -12.96 -12.78
N ASN A 24 22.46 -14.24 -13.08
CA ASN A 24 21.72 -14.94 -14.15
C ASN A 24 20.21 -15.03 -13.88
N PHE A 25 19.79 -15.10 -12.61
CA PHE A 25 18.36 -15.18 -12.27
C PHE A 25 17.67 -13.83 -12.18
N ASN A 26 18.37 -12.76 -11.78
CA ASN A 26 17.86 -11.41 -11.89
C ASN A 26 17.57 -11.07 -13.38
N ILE A 27 18.42 -11.57 -14.28
CA ILE A 27 18.19 -11.53 -15.73
C ILE A 27 16.93 -12.33 -16.12
N ASN A 28 16.63 -13.46 -15.47
CA ASN A 28 15.45 -14.26 -15.81
C ASN A 28 14.12 -13.56 -15.43
N PHE A 29 14.05 -12.95 -14.24
CA PHE A 29 12.85 -12.21 -13.83
C PHE A 29 12.65 -10.88 -14.56
N SER A 30 13.72 -10.22 -14.98
CA SER A 30 13.62 -9.00 -15.80
C SER A 30 13.13 -9.28 -17.23
N LEU A 31 13.41 -10.48 -17.77
CA LEU A 31 13.03 -10.87 -19.14
C LEU A 31 11.62 -11.47 -19.22
N MET A 32 11.09 -12.04 -18.14
CA MET A 32 9.75 -12.63 -18.15
C MET A 32 8.67 -11.57 -18.00
N LYS A 33 8.02 -11.23 -19.11
CA LYS A 33 6.84 -10.35 -19.16
C LYS A 33 5.60 -11.16 -19.48
N VAL A 34 4.53 -10.91 -18.73
CA VAL A 34 3.19 -11.43 -19.01
C VAL A 34 2.37 -10.29 -19.61
N GLU A 35 1.53 -10.61 -20.59
CA GLU A 35 0.56 -9.64 -21.10
C GLU A 35 -0.39 -9.23 -19.98
N ALA A 36 -0.47 -7.93 -19.70
CA ALA A 36 -1.34 -7.41 -18.65
C ALA A 36 -2.82 -7.68 -19.00
N PRO A 37 -3.68 -7.98 -18.01
CA PRO A 37 -5.11 -8.12 -18.27
C PRO A 37 -5.69 -6.82 -18.84
N LYS A 38 -6.64 -6.97 -19.78
CA LYS A 38 -7.23 -5.84 -20.53
C LYS A 38 -7.88 -4.81 -19.63
N GLU A 39 -8.37 -5.25 -18.48
CA GLU A 39 -8.99 -4.42 -17.45
C GLU A 39 -8.05 -3.34 -16.92
N PHE A 40 -6.72 -3.52 -16.99
CA PHE A 40 -5.72 -2.55 -16.52
C PHE A 40 -5.25 -1.58 -17.61
N HIS A 41 -5.76 -1.68 -18.84
CA HIS A 41 -5.28 -0.83 -19.94
C HIS A 41 -5.58 0.67 -19.73
N GLY A 42 -6.67 1.02 -19.04
CA GLY A 42 -6.93 2.42 -18.68
C GLY A 42 -5.84 3.01 -17.77
N LEU A 43 -5.29 2.21 -16.85
CA LEU A 43 -4.12 2.62 -16.09
C LEU A 43 -2.90 2.81 -16.98
N ARG A 44 -2.63 1.86 -17.88
CA ARG A 44 -1.48 1.89 -18.78
C ARG A 44 -1.41 3.19 -19.57
N ASP A 45 -2.57 3.62 -20.06
CA ASP A 45 -2.67 4.78 -20.94
C ASP A 45 -2.59 6.10 -20.13
N ALA A 46 -3.06 6.11 -18.88
CA ALA A 46 -2.93 7.24 -17.96
C ALA A 46 -1.54 7.39 -17.31
N LEU A 47 -0.70 6.35 -17.31
CA LEU A 47 0.65 6.41 -16.75
C LEU A 47 1.59 7.23 -17.63
N SER A 48 2.43 8.06 -16.99
CA SER A 48 3.50 8.74 -17.70
C SER A 48 4.47 7.74 -18.34
N ARG A 49 5.07 8.13 -19.46
CA ARG A 49 6.00 7.27 -20.21
C ARG A 49 7.13 6.73 -19.35
N ILE A 50 7.65 7.55 -18.43
CA ILE A 50 8.71 7.13 -17.49
C ILE A 50 8.17 6.08 -16.52
N ARG A 51 7.04 6.33 -15.85
CA ARG A 51 6.48 5.38 -14.88
C ARG A 51 6.11 4.05 -15.52
N ARG A 52 5.54 4.09 -16.72
CA ARG A 52 5.22 2.89 -17.49
C ARG A 52 6.46 2.08 -17.81
N ARG A 53 7.52 2.71 -18.35
CA ARG A 53 8.79 2.03 -18.62
C ARG A 53 9.41 1.47 -17.34
N ASP A 54 9.43 2.25 -16.26
CA ASP A 54 9.99 1.81 -14.98
C ASP A 54 9.19 0.64 -14.40
N ALA A 55 7.88 0.60 -14.59
CA ALA A 55 7.02 -0.53 -14.21
C ALA A 55 7.19 -1.77 -15.09
N GLU A 56 7.51 -1.62 -16.39
CA GLU A 56 7.64 -2.74 -17.33
C GLU A 56 9.06 -3.32 -17.41
N GLU A 57 10.09 -2.51 -17.12
CA GLU A 57 11.51 -2.86 -17.35
C GLU A 57 12.39 -2.58 -16.14
N GLY A 58 11.91 -1.80 -15.19
CA GLY A 58 12.67 -1.36 -14.06
C GLY A 58 12.60 -2.30 -12.86
N LEU A 59 13.13 -1.81 -11.75
CA LEU A 59 13.12 -2.49 -10.46
C LEU A 59 11.71 -2.82 -9.92
N PRO A 60 10.67 -2.01 -10.15
CA PRO A 60 9.30 -2.38 -9.81
C PRO A 60 8.84 -3.69 -10.45
N HIS A 61 9.16 -3.93 -11.74
CA HIS A 61 8.83 -5.19 -12.43
C HIS A 61 9.47 -6.39 -11.74
N ILE A 62 10.79 -6.31 -11.52
CA ILE A 62 11.56 -7.38 -10.87
C ILE A 62 11.02 -7.63 -9.46
N THR A 63 10.70 -6.57 -8.72
CA THR A 63 10.16 -6.67 -7.37
C THR A 63 8.80 -7.37 -7.38
N ALA A 64 7.88 -6.94 -8.24
CA ALA A 64 6.55 -7.51 -8.37
C ALA A 64 6.61 -8.99 -8.76
N ARG A 65 7.42 -9.35 -9.75
CA ARG A 65 7.59 -10.72 -10.23
C ARG A 65 8.22 -11.63 -9.17
N THR A 66 9.27 -11.16 -8.51
CA THR A 66 9.97 -11.93 -7.48
C THR A 66 9.07 -12.15 -6.27
N LEU A 67 8.38 -11.12 -5.78
CA LEU A 67 7.43 -11.27 -4.68
C LEU A 67 6.25 -12.17 -5.09
N GLY A 68 5.73 -12.02 -6.30
CA GLY A 68 4.66 -12.86 -6.83
C GLY A 68 5.03 -14.34 -6.82
N ALA A 69 6.24 -14.68 -7.29
CA ALA A 69 6.76 -16.05 -7.24
C ALA A 69 7.01 -16.54 -5.81
N LEU A 70 7.46 -15.66 -4.90
CA LEU A 70 7.74 -16.01 -3.51
C LEU A 70 6.45 -16.40 -2.74
N PHE A 71 5.34 -15.72 -3.01
CA PHE A 71 4.06 -15.92 -2.31
C PHE A 71 3.03 -16.75 -3.10
N GLU A 72 3.33 -17.17 -4.33
CA GLU A 72 2.41 -17.88 -5.23
C GLU A 72 1.64 -19.02 -4.55
N SER A 73 2.33 -19.87 -3.77
CA SER A 73 1.72 -21.05 -3.17
C SER A 73 0.75 -20.77 -2.00
N VAL A 74 0.66 -19.53 -1.50
CA VAL A 74 -0.23 -19.17 -0.38
C VAL A 74 -1.40 -18.30 -0.84
N ILE A 75 -1.41 -17.89 -2.10
CA ILE A 75 -2.43 -17.01 -2.66
C ILE A 75 -3.65 -17.85 -3.06
N PRO A 76 -4.85 -17.55 -2.54
CA PRO A 76 -6.08 -18.18 -3.01
C PRO A 76 -6.41 -17.74 -4.45
N PRO A 77 -7.21 -18.50 -5.21
CA PRO A 77 -7.66 -18.09 -6.54
C PRO A 77 -8.53 -16.84 -6.44
N ILE A 78 -8.14 -15.78 -7.16
CA ILE A 78 -8.81 -14.46 -7.15
C ILE A 78 -9.10 -13.87 -8.55
N PRO A 79 -9.59 -14.65 -9.52
CA PRO A 79 -9.79 -14.14 -10.88
C PRO A 79 -10.78 -12.97 -10.96
N HIS A 80 -11.93 -13.03 -10.26
CA HIS A 80 -12.95 -11.99 -10.36
C HIS A 80 -12.49 -10.70 -9.69
N LEU A 81 -11.78 -10.80 -8.56
CA LEU A 81 -11.19 -9.67 -7.86
C LEU A 81 -10.15 -8.97 -8.72
N THR A 82 -9.28 -9.71 -9.43
CA THR A 82 -8.35 -9.08 -10.37
C THR A 82 -9.07 -8.31 -11.45
N THR A 83 -10.11 -8.89 -12.06
CA THR A 83 -10.92 -8.22 -13.08
C THR A 83 -11.61 -6.98 -12.53
N ALA A 84 -12.28 -7.08 -11.38
CA ALA A 84 -12.97 -5.96 -10.74
C ALA A 84 -12.00 -4.83 -10.36
N TYR A 85 -10.86 -5.18 -9.76
CA TYR A 85 -9.85 -4.21 -9.40
C TYR A 85 -9.21 -3.54 -10.62
N GLY A 86 -8.89 -4.31 -11.67
CA GLY A 86 -8.39 -3.73 -12.93
C GLY A 86 -9.35 -2.69 -13.50
N LYS A 87 -10.64 -3.03 -13.57
CA LYS A 87 -11.70 -2.10 -14.01
C LYS A 87 -11.74 -0.84 -13.12
N ARG A 88 -11.70 -1.00 -11.80
CA ARG A 88 -11.69 0.12 -10.85
C ARG A 88 -10.49 1.04 -11.06
N VAL A 89 -9.31 0.46 -11.20
CA VAL A 89 -8.07 1.22 -11.41
C VAL A 89 -8.16 2.00 -12.71
N SER A 90 -8.59 1.36 -13.80
CA SER A 90 -8.78 2.01 -15.09
C SER A 90 -9.81 3.14 -15.05
N GLU A 91 -10.93 2.95 -14.36
CA GLU A 91 -11.96 3.98 -14.15
C GLU A 91 -11.40 5.19 -13.38
N ILE A 92 -10.68 4.96 -12.28
CA ILE A 92 -10.02 6.03 -11.50
C ILE A 92 -9.01 6.77 -12.38
N SER A 93 -8.22 6.05 -13.15
CA SER A 93 -7.21 6.62 -14.05
C SER A 93 -7.83 7.48 -15.15
N GLN A 94 -8.90 7.01 -15.79
CA GLN A 94 -9.62 7.77 -16.82
C GLN A 94 -10.23 9.05 -16.27
N HIS A 95 -10.87 8.99 -15.10
CA HIS A 95 -11.44 10.17 -14.44
C HIS A 95 -10.36 11.24 -14.16
N LEU A 96 -9.15 10.83 -13.77
CA LEU A 96 -8.05 11.75 -13.53
C LEU A 96 -7.52 12.36 -14.83
N GLU A 97 -7.43 11.56 -15.89
CA GLU A 97 -7.01 12.03 -17.20
C GLU A 97 -7.98 13.11 -17.70
N GLU A 98 -9.29 12.83 -17.66
CA GLU A 98 -10.36 13.79 -18.00
C GLU A 98 -10.27 15.07 -17.17
N ALA A 99 -10.10 14.96 -15.86
CA ALA A 99 -9.95 16.12 -14.98
C ALA A 99 -8.67 16.94 -15.27
N SER A 100 -7.63 16.29 -15.81
CA SER A 100 -6.33 16.92 -16.12
C SER A 100 -6.24 17.50 -17.54
N GLN A 101 -7.21 17.26 -18.42
CA GLN A 101 -7.20 17.75 -19.82
C GLN A 101 -7.06 19.28 -19.92
N HIS A 102 -7.45 20.01 -18.88
CA HIS A 102 -7.33 21.47 -18.82
C HIS A 102 -5.97 21.97 -18.30
N TYR A 103 -5.09 21.08 -17.84
CA TYR A 103 -3.79 21.40 -17.25
C TYR A 103 -2.68 20.52 -17.85
N LEU A 104 -2.04 21.00 -18.90
CA LEU A 104 -0.83 20.36 -19.43
C LEU A 104 0.28 20.45 -18.37
N PRO A 105 0.83 19.31 -17.89
CA PRO A 105 1.96 19.33 -16.98
C PRO A 105 3.12 20.06 -17.66
N THR A 106 3.46 21.25 -17.16
CA THR A 106 4.49 22.10 -17.75
C THR A 106 5.65 22.19 -16.76
N GLY A 107 6.89 22.04 -17.24
CA GLY A 107 8.11 22.17 -16.44
C GLY A 107 8.91 20.87 -16.25
N LEU A 108 9.97 20.94 -15.43
CA LEU A 108 10.99 19.90 -15.26
C LEU A 108 10.44 18.52 -14.80
N PHE A 109 9.22 18.49 -14.26
CA PHE A 109 8.58 17.28 -13.72
C PHE A 109 7.38 16.81 -14.54
N ALA A 110 7.13 17.39 -15.72
CA ALA A 110 6.01 17.03 -16.60
C ALA A 110 5.95 15.52 -16.87
N ASP A 111 7.10 14.90 -17.15
CA ASP A 111 7.22 13.47 -17.42
C ASP A 111 6.96 12.55 -16.20
N ARG A 112 6.81 13.14 -15.01
CA ARG A 112 6.51 12.44 -13.75
C ARG A 112 5.16 12.85 -13.15
N ALA A 113 4.43 13.75 -13.80
CA ALA A 113 3.10 14.15 -13.39
C ALA A 113 2.09 13.02 -13.60
N GLY A 114 1.00 13.06 -12.83
CA GLY A 114 -0.08 12.07 -12.88
C GLY A 114 -0.09 11.06 -11.72
N PRO A 115 -1.05 10.13 -11.73
CA PRO A 115 -1.20 9.12 -10.67
C PRO A 115 -0.04 8.13 -10.64
N ASP A 116 0.41 7.74 -9.45
CA ASP A 116 1.45 6.71 -9.30
C ASP A 116 0.79 5.33 -9.20
N GLY A 117 0.60 4.69 -10.36
CA GLY A 117 0.21 3.28 -10.45
C GLY A 117 1.36 2.36 -10.83
N THR A 118 2.61 2.75 -10.55
CA THR A 118 3.81 2.00 -10.98
C THR A 118 3.81 0.57 -10.44
N SER A 119 3.50 0.39 -9.15
CA SER A 119 3.38 -0.92 -8.49
C SER A 119 2.25 -1.78 -9.08
N ILE A 120 1.11 -1.16 -9.42
CA ILE A 120 -0.04 -1.85 -10.03
C ILE A 120 0.31 -2.35 -11.43
N TRP A 121 0.88 -1.48 -12.27
CA TRP A 121 1.23 -1.85 -13.64
C TRP A 121 2.33 -2.91 -13.67
N ALA A 122 3.35 -2.76 -12.82
CA ALA A 122 4.39 -3.77 -12.65
C ALA A 122 3.83 -5.13 -12.21
N ALA A 123 2.84 -5.12 -11.31
CA ALA A 123 2.13 -6.33 -10.90
C ALA A 123 1.31 -6.94 -12.04
N ALA A 124 0.57 -6.12 -12.79
CA ALA A 124 -0.25 -6.55 -13.91
C ALA A 124 0.60 -7.22 -15.02
N THR A 125 1.80 -6.71 -15.30
CA THR A 125 2.74 -7.29 -16.28
C THR A 125 3.58 -8.45 -15.72
N SER A 126 3.47 -8.73 -14.42
CA SER A 126 4.17 -9.81 -13.71
C SER A 126 3.29 -11.03 -13.43
N GLY A 127 1.98 -10.92 -13.63
CA GLY A 127 1.00 -11.99 -13.49
C GLY A 127 0.16 -11.94 -12.21
N GLN A 128 -0.81 -12.84 -12.12
CA GLN A 128 -1.86 -12.85 -11.09
C GLN A 128 -1.32 -12.83 -9.65
N SER A 129 -0.28 -13.61 -9.36
CA SER A 129 0.32 -13.68 -8.02
C SER A 129 0.96 -12.35 -7.62
N ALA A 130 1.50 -11.59 -8.57
CA ALA A 130 2.05 -10.26 -8.31
C ALA A 130 0.94 -9.24 -8.02
N ILE A 131 -0.20 -9.34 -8.70
CA ILE A 131 -1.39 -8.52 -8.39
C ILE A 131 -1.88 -8.81 -6.96
N ALA A 132 -1.90 -10.09 -6.56
CA ALA A 132 -2.24 -10.46 -5.19
C ALA A 132 -1.29 -9.82 -4.16
N VAL A 133 0.01 -9.80 -4.44
CA VAL A 133 1.02 -9.15 -3.60
C VAL A 133 0.83 -7.63 -3.57
N HIS A 134 0.41 -7.02 -4.66
CA HIS A 134 0.03 -5.60 -4.68
C HIS A 134 -1.15 -5.32 -3.74
N PHE A 135 -2.15 -6.21 -3.67
CA PHE A 135 -3.23 -6.08 -2.70
C PHE A 135 -2.73 -6.08 -1.24
N LEU A 136 -1.73 -6.91 -0.92
CA LEU A 136 -1.07 -6.88 0.39
C LEU A 136 -0.36 -5.53 0.62
N ALA A 137 0.33 -5.00 -0.38
CA ALA A 137 0.97 -3.69 -0.30
C ALA A 137 -0.04 -2.59 0.04
N CYS A 138 -1.21 -2.58 -0.60
CA CYS A 138 -2.30 -1.66 -0.30
C CYS A 138 -2.85 -1.81 1.13
N MET A 139 -2.98 -3.04 1.66
CA MET A 139 -3.41 -3.24 3.05
C MET A 139 -2.38 -2.71 4.04
N LEU A 140 -1.08 -2.99 3.81
CA LEU A 140 0.00 -2.51 4.68
C LEU A 140 0.13 -0.98 4.62
N ALA A 141 0.08 -0.39 3.43
CA ALA A 141 0.18 1.04 3.24
C ALA A 141 -0.99 1.82 3.87
N ARG A 142 -2.18 1.21 3.95
CA ARG A 142 -3.37 1.81 4.54
C ARG A 142 -3.23 1.96 6.06
N ILE A 143 -2.76 0.93 6.75
CA ILE A 143 -2.79 0.88 8.23
C ILE A 143 -1.43 1.16 8.90
N TRP A 144 -0.30 0.82 8.28
CA TRP A 144 1.03 0.98 8.87
C TRP A 144 1.74 2.23 8.35
N LYS A 145 2.61 2.81 9.19
CA LYS A 145 3.51 3.89 8.76
C LYS A 145 4.56 3.36 7.77
N PRO A 146 5.14 4.21 6.91
CA PRO A 146 6.09 3.77 5.88
C PRO A 146 7.22 2.88 6.42
N THR A 147 7.88 3.31 7.51
CA THR A 147 9.01 2.56 8.09
C THR A 147 8.58 1.24 8.75
N GLU A 148 7.36 1.16 9.25
CA GLU A 148 6.76 -0.06 9.82
C GLU A 148 6.44 -1.04 8.70
N ALA A 149 5.82 -0.57 7.61
CA ALA A 149 5.52 -1.37 6.43
C ALA A 149 6.79 -1.92 5.78
N THR A 150 7.86 -1.12 5.62
CA THR A 150 9.17 -1.63 5.14
C THR A 150 9.71 -2.74 6.05
N SER A 151 9.53 -2.62 7.35
CA SER A 151 10.03 -3.61 8.31
C SER A 151 9.20 -4.90 8.28
N LEU A 152 7.89 -4.78 8.12
CA LEU A 152 6.98 -5.92 7.88
C LEU A 152 7.33 -6.63 6.58
N TRP A 153 7.52 -5.93 5.47
CA TRP A 153 7.96 -6.54 4.21
C TRP A 153 9.26 -7.33 4.37
N ALA A 154 10.25 -6.75 5.05
CA ALA A 154 11.52 -7.44 5.30
C ALA A 154 11.33 -8.70 6.15
N GLU A 155 10.44 -8.69 7.14
CA GLU A 155 10.14 -9.87 7.97
C GLU A 155 9.38 -10.94 7.16
N LEU A 156 8.38 -10.53 6.38
CA LEU A 156 7.57 -11.42 5.55
C LEU A 156 8.39 -12.16 4.51
N VAL A 157 9.26 -11.44 3.79
CA VAL A 157 10.10 -12.00 2.75
C VAL A 157 11.11 -12.98 3.35
N GLU A 158 11.81 -12.62 4.42
CA GLU A 158 12.81 -13.52 5.01
C GLU A 158 12.18 -14.80 5.56
N ARG A 159 11.07 -14.71 6.30
CA ARG A 159 10.38 -15.90 6.80
C ARG A 159 9.82 -16.76 5.66
N ARG A 160 9.37 -16.14 4.57
CA ARG A 160 8.89 -16.89 3.41
C ARG A 160 10.03 -17.61 2.68
N LYS A 161 11.19 -16.98 2.54
CA LYS A 161 12.41 -17.61 2.01
C LYS A 161 12.82 -18.82 2.84
N GLU A 162 12.83 -18.68 4.17
CA GLU A 162 13.13 -19.77 5.10
C GLU A 162 12.18 -20.96 4.89
N GLN A 163 10.87 -20.71 4.80
CA GLN A 163 9.89 -21.77 4.53
C GLN A 163 10.12 -22.48 3.19
N ILE A 164 10.46 -21.73 2.13
CA ILE A 164 10.74 -22.29 0.81
C ILE A 164 12.00 -23.15 0.84
N HIS A 165 13.07 -22.68 1.49
CA HIS A 165 14.31 -23.45 1.65
C HIS A 165 14.07 -24.73 2.48
N GLN A 166 13.28 -24.65 3.55
CA GLN A 166 12.90 -25.81 4.35
C GLN A 166 12.06 -26.82 3.55
N ALA A 167 11.09 -26.35 2.77
CA ALA A 167 10.28 -27.19 1.88
C ALA A 167 11.13 -27.88 0.81
N TYR A 168 12.08 -27.16 0.20
CA TYR A 168 13.01 -27.72 -0.77
C TYR A 168 13.91 -28.81 -0.16
N ASN A 169 14.50 -28.54 1.01
CA ASN A 169 15.37 -29.49 1.70
C ASN A 169 14.61 -30.73 2.21
N SER A 170 13.32 -30.61 2.50
CA SER A 170 12.46 -31.72 2.91
C SER A 170 11.90 -32.53 1.73
N SER A 171 12.36 -32.28 0.49
CA SER A 171 11.86 -32.92 -0.74
C SER A 171 10.37 -32.70 -1.03
N ASN A 172 9.77 -31.65 -0.46
CA ASN A 172 8.42 -31.26 -0.83
C ASN A 172 8.45 -30.59 -2.20
N ALA A 173 7.41 -30.85 -3.01
CA ALA A 173 7.23 -30.23 -4.32
C ALA A 173 7.18 -28.71 -4.16
N THR A 174 8.28 -28.05 -4.50
CA THR A 174 8.43 -26.60 -4.45
C THR A 174 8.71 -26.11 -5.86
N GLY A 175 7.93 -25.15 -6.35
CA GLY A 175 8.09 -24.62 -7.70
C GLY A 175 9.48 -24.02 -7.91
N ALA A 176 10.08 -24.25 -9.08
CA ALA A 176 11.39 -23.70 -9.42
C ALA A 176 11.42 -22.16 -9.32
N SER A 177 10.33 -21.49 -9.71
CA SER A 177 10.15 -20.04 -9.57
C SER A 177 10.24 -19.56 -8.12
N ALA A 178 9.66 -20.29 -7.18
CA ALA A 178 9.68 -19.96 -5.76
C ALA A 178 11.08 -20.12 -5.15
N ILE A 179 11.80 -21.19 -5.51
CA ILE A 179 13.19 -21.41 -5.06
C ILE A 179 14.10 -20.31 -5.60
N MET A 180 13.96 -19.96 -6.88
CA MET A 180 14.72 -18.87 -7.50
C MET A 180 14.41 -17.51 -6.86
N ALA A 181 13.14 -17.23 -6.60
CA ALA A 181 12.74 -16.00 -5.90
C ALA A 181 13.30 -15.95 -4.48
N ALA A 182 13.41 -17.10 -3.80
CA ALA A 182 13.94 -17.14 -2.44
C ALA A 182 15.43 -16.79 -2.36
N GLN A 183 16.18 -16.99 -3.44
CA GLN A 183 17.60 -16.62 -3.56
C GLN A 183 17.83 -15.12 -3.81
N GLN A 184 16.79 -14.36 -4.19
CA GLN A 184 16.93 -12.95 -4.52
C GLN A 184 17.15 -12.09 -3.27
N ILE A 185 18.04 -11.11 -3.38
CA ILE A 185 18.32 -10.15 -2.31
C ILE A 185 17.41 -8.94 -2.48
N PHE A 186 16.67 -8.62 -1.42
CA PHE A 186 15.83 -7.44 -1.38
C PHE A 186 16.48 -6.35 -0.53
N SER A 187 16.60 -5.14 -1.08
CA SER A 187 17.01 -3.97 -0.30
C SER A 187 15.82 -3.37 0.46
N ARG A 188 16.09 -2.69 1.58
CA ARG A 188 15.03 -1.93 2.27
C ARG A 188 14.48 -0.80 1.41
N ASP A 189 15.30 -0.23 0.53
CA ASP A 189 14.88 0.80 -0.41
C ASP A 189 13.89 0.26 -1.44
N GLN A 190 14.08 -0.98 -1.92
CA GLN A 190 13.11 -1.65 -2.78
C GLN A 190 11.74 -1.78 -2.10
N PHE A 191 11.70 -2.25 -0.84
CA PHE A 191 10.46 -2.33 -0.08
C PHE A 191 9.84 -0.95 0.18
N SER A 192 10.67 0.05 0.46
CA SER A 192 10.22 1.43 0.65
C SER A 192 9.60 2.00 -0.64
N SER A 193 10.21 1.79 -1.80
CA SER A 193 9.67 2.22 -3.10
C SER A 193 8.38 1.48 -3.47
N TRP A 194 8.30 0.18 -3.18
CA TRP A 194 7.09 -0.62 -3.39
C TRP A 194 5.92 -0.12 -2.53
N ASP A 195 6.14 0.09 -1.23
CA ASP A 195 5.14 0.66 -0.31
C ASP A 195 4.75 2.10 -0.70
N ALA A 196 5.73 2.92 -1.10
CA ALA A 196 5.50 4.31 -1.49
C ALA A 196 4.58 4.41 -2.71
N SER A 197 4.79 3.57 -3.73
CA SER A 197 3.91 3.54 -4.91
C SER A 197 2.49 3.09 -4.54
N ALA A 198 2.34 2.02 -3.74
CA ALA A 198 1.02 1.59 -3.27
C ALA A 198 0.32 2.70 -2.45
N ARG A 199 1.05 3.37 -1.56
CA ARG A 199 0.53 4.47 -0.73
C ARG A 199 0.12 5.69 -1.55
N SER A 200 0.91 6.06 -2.56
CA SER A 200 0.58 7.14 -3.48
C SER A 200 -0.68 6.81 -4.26
N TRP A 201 -0.83 5.57 -4.74
CA TRP A 201 -2.06 5.13 -5.38
C TRP A 201 -3.27 5.25 -4.45
N LEU A 202 -3.17 4.78 -3.20
CA LEU A 202 -4.27 4.87 -2.24
C LEU A 202 -4.76 6.31 -2.06
N GLN A 203 -3.84 7.28 -1.99
CA GLN A 203 -4.21 8.70 -1.86
C GLN A 203 -5.00 9.21 -3.07
N THR A 204 -4.53 8.86 -4.27
CA THR A 204 -5.22 9.20 -5.52
C THR A 204 -6.61 8.56 -5.59
N ALA A 205 -6.69 7.27 -5.25
CA ALA A 205 -7.95 6.54 -5.32
C ALA A 205 -8.93 7.01 -4.23
N ASP A 206 -8.45 7.38 -3.04
CA ASP A 206 -9.26 8.00 -1.98
C ASP A 206 -9.82 9.35 -2.42
N SER A 207 -9.05 10.16 -3.17
CA SER A 207 -9.55 11.46 -3.65
C SER A 207 -10.62 11.32 -4.72
N VAL A 208 -10.50 10.33 -5.62
CA VAL A 208 -11.50 10.08 -6.66
C VAL A 208 -12.75 9.39 -6.12
N LYS A 209 -12.58 8.46 -5.16
CA LYS A 209 -13.69 7.73 -4.51
C LYS A 209 -14.04 8.29 -3.14
N CYS A 210 -13.91 9.61 -2.97
CA CYS A 210 -14.02 10.25 -1.67
C CYS A 210 -15.38 10.00 -0.99
N VAL A 211 -16.47 10.00 -1.74
CA VAL A 211 -17.82 9.78 -1.19
C VAL A 211 -17.94 8.39 -0.57
N GLN A 212 -17.66 7.34 -1.36
CA GLN A 212 -17.74 5.96 -0.89
C GLN A 212 -16.72 5.69 0.22
N GLN A 213 -15.50 6.22 0.08
CA GLN A 213 -14.46 6.10 1.09
C GLN A 213 -14.88 6.76 2.41
N THR A 214 -15.40 7.98 2.39
CA THR A 214 -15.90 8.67 3.59
C THR A 214 -17.05 7.89 4.23
N GLN A 215 -18.00 7.41 3.45
CA GLN A 215 -19.14 6.63 3.94
C GLN A 215 -18.67 5.33 4.61
N LEU A 216 -17.72 4.60 4.00
CA LEU A 216 -17.11 3.43 4.60
C LEU A 216 -16.36 3.77 5.90
N MET A 217 -15.60 4.87 5.92
CA MET A 217 -14.86 5.29 7.11
C MET A 217 -15.77 5.67 8.28
N LEU A 218 -16.93 6.30 8.01
CA LEU A 218 -17.94 6.57 9.04
C LEU A 218 -18.45 5.28 9.69
N ILE A 219 -18.62 4.21 8.91
CA ILE A 219 -19.00 2.90 9.43
C ILE A 219 -17.87 2.31 10.26
N ILE A 220 -16.65 2.29 9.71
CA ILE A 220 -15.47 1.73 10.37
C ILE A 220 -15.22 2.38 11.73
N ASN A 221 -15.35 3.71 11.84
CA ASN A 221 -15.13 4.42 13.09
C ASN A 221 -16.06 3.96 14.23
N ASN A 222 -17.27 3.51 13.91
CA ASN A 222 -18.26 3.05 14.88
C ASN A 222 -18.16 1.54 15.18
N ILE A 223 -17.14 0.87 14.65
CA ILE A 223 -16.90 -0.55 14.85
C ILE A 223 -15.60 -0.73 15.64
N HIS A 224 -15.61 -1.69 16.56
CA HIS A 224 -14.45 -2.05 17.38
C HIS A 224 -14.03 -3.47 17.06
N MET A 225 -13.19 -3.64 16.03
CA MET A 225 -12.85 -4.97 15.51
C MET A 225 -11.35 -5.11 15.24
N PRO A 226 -10.68 -6.13 15.82
CA PRO A 226 -9.30 -6.42 15.46
C PRO A 226 -9.21 -6.97 14.03
N VAL A 227 -8.16 -6.60 13.30
CA VAL A 227 -7.84 -7.23 11.99
C VAL A 227 -7.55 -8.72 12.17
N ASN A 228 -6.83 -9.09 13.23
CA ASN A 228 -6.71 -10.46 13.73
C ASN A 228 -6.17 -10.44 15.16
N ALA A 229 -6.27 -11.58 15.85
CA ALA A 229 -5.72 -11.77 17.19
C ALA A 229 -4.34 -12.47 17.21
N ASN A 230 -3.67 -12.58 16.05
CA ASN A 230 -2.42 -13.32 15.97
C ASN A 230 -1.26 -12.49 16.51
N ARG A 231 -0.43 -13.13 17.35
CA ARG A 231 0.77 -12.50 17.92
C ARG A 231 2.00 -12.66 17.03
N ASP A 232 1.96 -13.53 16.05
CA ASP A 232 3.03 -13.70 15.08
C ASP A 232 2.83 -12.76 13.88
N PRO A 233 3.78 -11.86 13.53
CA PRO A 233 3.60 -10.90 12.45
C PRO A 233 3.41 -11.55 11.09
N TYR A 234 4.18 -12.60 10.81
CA TYR A 234 4.09 -13.30 9.55
C TYR A 234 2.73 -13.98 9.39
N ASP A 235 2.35 -14.83 10.35
CA ASP A 235 1.09 -15.56 10.28
C ASP A 235 -0.12 -14.61 10.40
N GLY A 236 0.01 -13.52 11.16
CA GLY A 236 -1.01 -12.49 11.28
C GLY A 236 -1.28 -11.78 9.96
N VAL A 237 -0.23 -11.30 9.30
CA VAL A 237 -0.35 -10.63 7.99
C VAL A 237 -0.85 -11.58 6.92
N LEU A 238 -0.27 -12.79 6.83
CA LEU A 238 -0.66 -13.75 5.81
C LEU A 238 -2.13 -14.19 5.97
N ARG A 239 -2.59 -14.41 7.21
CA ARG A 239 -3.99 -14.75 7.48
C ARG A 239 -4.94 -13.60 7.14
N ALA A 240 -4.64 -12.38 7.56
CA ALA A 240 -5.47 -11.22 7.25
C ALA A 240 -5.59 -11.02 5.72
N TRP A 241 -4.45 -11.08 5.02
CA TRP A 241 -4.40 -10.90 3.57
C TRP A 241 -5.14 -12.00 2.81
N THR A 242 -4.88 -13.27 3.10
CA THR A 242 -5.51 -14.40 2.39
C THR A 242 -7.01 -14.53 2.71
N SER A 243 -7.42 -14.23 3.95
CA SER A 243 -8.83 -14.13 4.35
C SER A 243 -9.53 -13.04 3.57
N ALA A 244 -8.95 -11.84 3.53
CA ALA A 244 -9.48 -10.71 2.78
C ALA A 244 -9.58 -10.99 1.28
N LEU A 245 -8.54 -11.56 0.66
CA LEU A 245 -8.55 -11.94 -0.75
C LEU A 245 -9.74 -12.87 -1.06
N SER A 246 -9.92 -13.91 -0.23
CA SER A 246 -11.01 -14.87 -0.41
C SER A 246 -12.39 -14.26 -0.19
N ALA A 247 -12.53 -13.38 0.79
CA ALA A 247 -13.79 -12.72 1.11
C ALA A 247 -14.21 -11.74 0.01
N VAL A 248 -13.28 -10.88 -0.44
CA VAL A 248 -13.60 -9.89 -1.47
C VAL A 248 -13.77 -10.54 -2.85
N GLU A 249 -13.02 -11.60 -3.17
CA GLU A 249 -13.29 -12.43 -4.36
C GLU A 249 -14.75 -12.90 -4.39
N ARG A 250 -15.26 -13.43 -3.27
CA ARG A 250 -16.66 -13.84 -3.16
C ARG A 250 -17.63 -12.67 -3.28
N LEU A 251 -17.32 -11.52 -2.68
CA LEU A 251 -18.15 -10.31 -2.79
C LEU A 251 -18.27 -9.87 -4.24
N VAL A 252 -17.18 -9.71 -4.98
CA VAL A 252 -17.26 -9.29 -6.38
C VAL A 252 -17.90 -10.35 -7.29
N SER A 253 -17.93 -11.61 -6.87
CA SER A 253 -18.71 -12.68 -7.52
C SER A 253 -20.21 -12.68 -7.14
N GLY A 254 -20.70 -11.69 -6.39
CA GLY A 254 -22.10 -11.56 -6.00
C GLY A 254 -22.49 -12.45 -4.80
N VAL A 255 -21.53 -13.03 -4.08
CA VAL A 255 -21.81 -13.85 -2.90
C VAL A 255 -21.73 -12.99 -1.64
N PRO A 256 -22.85 -12.81 -0.90
CA PRO A 256 -22.85 -12.04 0.34
C PRO A 256 -21.81 -12.54 1.34
N GLN A 257 -21.14 -11.65 2.05
CA GLN A 257 -20.19 -12.00 3.10
C GLN A 257 -20.59 -11.37 4.43
N ARG A 258 -20.29 -12.08 5.51
CA ARG A 258 -20.37 -11.55 6.87
C ARG A 258 -18.98 -11.18 7.35
N VAL A 259 -18.82 -9.97 7.89
CA VAL A 259 -17.56 -9.52 8.48
C VAL A 259 -17.32 -10.24 9.80
N GLN A 260 -16.24 -11.02 9.86
CA GLN A 260 -15.80 -11.75 11.06
C GLN A 260 -14.62 -11.05 11.75
N ASP A 261 -13.77 -10.37 10.98
CA ASP A 261 -12.61 -9.64 11.44
C ASP A 261 -12.40 -8.36 10.61
N GLY A 262 -11.56 -7.46 11.12
CA GLY A 262 -11.29 -6.17 10.49
C GLY A 262 -10.50 -6.27 9.17
N ALA A 263 -10.02 -7.45 8.78
CA ALA A 263 -9.20 -7.60 7.57
C ALA A 263 -10.02 -7.35 6.30
N ILE A 264 -11.28 -7.78 6.28
CA ILE A 264 -12.18 -7.58 5.13
C ILE A 264 -12.45 -6.08 4.94
N LEU A 265 -12.77 -5.37 6.02
CA LEU A 265 -13.04 -3.93 6.00
C LEU A 265 -11.79 -3.12 5.62
N LEU A 266 -10.61 -3.52 6.13
CA LEU A 266 -9.34 -2.94 5.72
C LEU A 266 -9.13 -3.15 4.22
N ALA A 267 -9.36 -4.35 3.70
CA ALA A 267 -9.16 -4.68 2.30
C ALA A 267 -10.10 -3.94 1.34
N ILE A 268 -11.42 -3.91 1.61
CA ILE A 268 -12.36 -3.17 0.76
C ILE A 268 -12.04 -1.67 0.72
N SER A 269 -11.57 -1.11 1.86
CA SER A 269 -11.08 0.25 1.88
C SER A 269 -9.82 0.38 1.03
N SER A 270 -8.83 -0.50 1.19
CA SER A 270 -7.54 -0.49 0.49
C SER A 270 -7.63 -0.75 -1.02
N TRP A 271 -8.66 -1.44 -1.49
CA TRP A 271 -8.79 -1.84 -2.90
C TRP A 271 -9.89 -1.04 -3.62
N HIS A 272 -10.54 -0.10 -2.92
CA HIS A 272 -11.56 0.80 -3.44
C HIS A 272 -12.73 0.08 -4.11
N LEU A 273 -13.15 -1.03 -3.49
CA LEU A 273 -14.32 -1.82 -3.87
C LEU A 273 -15.35 -1.67 -2.75
N TYR A 274 -16.50 -1.08 -3.04
CA TYR A 274 -17.45 -0.62 -2.02
C TYR A 274 -18.78 -1.37 -2.15
N PRO A 275 -18.89 -2.61 -1.64
CA PRO A 275 -20.15 -3.34 -1.64
C PRO A 275 -21.20 -2.58 -0.81
N ASP A 276 -22.47 -2.81 -1.11
CA ASP A 276 -23.55 -2.35 -0.22
C ASP A 276 -23.40 -3.04 1.14
N ILE A 277 -23.66 -2.30 2.21
CA ILE A 277 -23.37 -2.71 3.59
C ILE A 277 -24.66 -2.75 4.39
N GLN A 278 -24.87 -3.84 5.11
CA GLN A 278 -25.91 -3.95 6.13
C GLN A 278 -25.28 -4.01 7.51
N VAL A 279 -25.60 -3.03 8.35
CA VAL A 279 -25.10 -2.93 9.72
C VAL A 279 -26.17 -3.44 10.68
N LEU A 280 -25.84 -4.51 11.41
CA LEU A 280 -26.65 -5.13 12.44
C LEU A 280 -26.20 -4.59 13.81
N GLY A 281 -26.88 -3.55 14.29
CA GLY A 281 -26.77 -3.03 15.66
C GLY A 281 -28.12 -3.09 16.38
N ASP A 282 -28.44 -2.08 17.19
CA ASP A 282 -29.77 -1.92 17.81
C ASP A 282 -30.87 -1.73 16.76
N VAL A 283 -30.52 -1.08 15.64
CA VAL A 283 -31.34 -0.92 14.44
C VAL A 283 -30.58 -1.49 13.26
N ILE A 284 -31.27 -2.22 12.39
CA ILE A 284 -30.70 -2.67 11.12
C ILE A 284 -30.63 -1.48 10.18
N GLN A 285 -29.42 -1.14 9.73
CA GLN A 285 -29.19 -0.06 8.79
C GLN A 285 -28.64 -0.60 7.47
N ASP A 286 -29.38 -0.38 6.40
CA ASP A 286 -28.95 -0.68 5.04
C ASP A 286 -28.29 0.56 4.43
N ILE A 287 -27.05 0.39 3.97
CA ILE A 287 -26.19 1.45 3.45
C ILE A 287 -25.80 1.10 2.03
N SER A 288 -26.38 1.81 1.06
CA SER A 288 -26.01 1.65 -0.34
C SER A 288 -24.81 2.52 -0.70
N GLN A 289 -23.78 1.88 -1.25
CA GLN A 289 -22.55 2.49 -1.76
C GLN A 289 -22.64 2.78 -3.27
N LYS A 290 -23.62 2.18 -3.96
CA LYS A 290 -23.86 2.35 -5.41
C LYS A 290 -22.63 2.05 -6.27
N ASP A 291 -21.88 1.04 -5.89
CA ASP A 291 -20.72 0.60 -6.65
C ASP A 291 -21.10 -0.51 -7.64
N GLU A 292 -20.98 -0.22 -8.93
CA GLU A 292 -21.30 -1.16 -10.02
C GLU A 292 -20.44 -2.43 -9.98
N LEU A 293 -19.20 -2.33 -9.49
CA LEU A 293 -18.26 -3.46 -9.47
C LEU A 293 -18.55 -4.49 -8.37
N THR A 294 -19.44 -4.13 -7.45
CA THR A 294 -19.89 -5.00 -6.35
C THR A 294 -21.43 -5.10 -6.31
N ALA A 295 -22.09 -4.65 -7.38
CA ALA A 295 -23.55 -4.67 -7.51
C ALA A 295 -24.08 -6.11 -7.36
N GLY A 296 -25.03 -6.29 -6.46
CA GLY A 296 -25.62 -7.60 -6.15
C GLY A 296 -24.95 -8.36 -5.01
N SER A 297 -23.88 -7.82 -4.41
CA SER A 297 -23.27 -8.36 -3.19
C SER A 297 -23.63 -7.52 -1.97
N LEU A 298 -23.83 -8.18 -0.83
CA LEU A 298 -24.14 -7.53 0.44
C LEU A 298 -23.07 -7.89 1.48
N LEU A 299 -22.52 -6.88 2.13
CA LEU A 299 -21.61 -7.04 3.24
C LEU A 299 -22.34 -6.82 4.57
N THR A 300 -22.50 -7.87 5.36
CA THR A 300 -23.16 -7.78 6.67
C THR A 300 -22.13 -7.57 7.78
N ILE A 301 -22.31 -6.52 8.56
CA ILE A 301 -21.47 -6.18 9.73
C ILE A 301 -22.32 -6.32 10.98
N SER A 302 -21.86 -7.10 11.96
CA SER A 302 -22.48 -7.10 13.30
C SER A 302 -21.68 -6.22 14.25
N ILE A 303 -22.32 -5.19 14.80
CA ILE A 303 -21.73 -4.35 15.85
C ILE A 303 -21.91 -5.08 17.18
N SER A 304 -20.81 -5.33 17.88
CA SER A 304 -20.84 -5.74 19.29
C SER A 304 -20.71 -4.49 20.17
N ALA A 305 -21.36 -4.48 21.34
CA ALA A 305 -21.45 -3.32 22.22
C ALA A 305 -20.11 -2.61 22.43
N PRO A 306 -20.10 -1.26 22.47
CA PRO A 306 -18.88 -0.47 22.54
C PRO A 306 -18.08 -0.78 23.81
N SER A 307 -16.83 -1.24 23.65
CA SER A 307 -15.85 -1.20 24.74
C SER A 307 -15.23 0.19 24.77
N ALA A 308 -15.31 0.88 25.91
CA ALA A 308 -15.05 2.31 26.08
C ALA A 308 -13.62 2.82 25.78
N THR A 309 -12.74 2.06 25.12
CA THR A 309 -11.30 2.36 25.05
C THR A 309 -10.67 2.35 23.66
N ARG A 310 -11.36 1.97 22.58
CA ARG A 310 -10.73 1.83 21.25
C ARG A 310 -11.71 2.16 20.13
N ASP A 311 -11.42 3.09 19.24
CA ASP A 311 -12.26 3.36 18.05
C ASP A 311 -11.66 2.71 16.78
N GLY A 312 -12.53 2.32 15.86
CA GLY A 312 -12.15 1.79 14.55
C GLY A 312 -11.65 0.35 14.52
N ILE A 313 -11.13 -0.03 13.34
CA ILE A 313 -10.41 -1.30 13.17
C ILE A 313 -8.98 -1.11 13.65
N PHE A 314 -8.47 -2.07 14.42
CA PHE A 314 -7.10 -2.00 14.92
C PHE A 314 -6.31 -3.26 14.58
N TRP A 315 -5.01 -3.10 14.39
CA TRP A 315 -4.08 -4.20 14.16
C TRP A 315 -2.84 -4.05 15.04
N SER A 316 -2.63 -5.03 15.92
CA SER A 316 -1.45 -5.14 16.78
C SER A 316 -0.49 -6.21 16.25
N LEU A 317 0.77 -5.84 15.97
CA LEU A 317 1.82 -6.78 15.58
C LEU A 317 3.13 -6.47 16.33
N PRO A 318 3.89 -7.49 16.81
CA PRO A 318 5.23 -7.28 17.33
C PRO A 318 6.24 -7.07 16.20
N LEU A 319 6.72 -5.84 16.03
CA LEU A 319 7.67 -5.51 14.97
C LEU A 319 9.10 -5.82 15.44
N SER A 320 9.63 -6.95 14.99
CA SER A 320 10.99 -7.39 15.34
C SER A 320 12.09 -6.59 14.63
N ARG A 321 11.79 -6.05 13.43
CA ARG A 321 12.76 -5.37 12.55
C ARG A 321 12.64 -3.85 12.47
N MET A 322 11.94 -3.23 13.42
CA MET A 322 11.66 -1.79 13.40
C MET A 322 12.88 -0.92 13.72
N ARG A 323 13.90 -1.45 14.41
CA ARG A 323 15.20 -0.80 14.70
C ARG A 323 16.30 -1.84 14.84
N TYR A 324 17.50 -1.53 14.33
CA TYR A 324 18.60 -2.48 14.14
C TYR A 324 19.10 -3.28 15.37
N TYR A 325 18.69 -3.01 16.62
CA TYR A 325 19.16 -3.75 17.82
C TYR A 325 18.18 -3.77 19.02
N SER A 326 16.86 -3.67 18.82
CA SER A 326 15.89 -3.67 19.94
C SER A 326 15.08 -4.97 20.00
N PRO A 327 14.69 -5.44 21.21
CA PRO A 327 13.63 -6.45 21.34
C PRO A 327 12.37 -6.05 20.55
N PRO A 328 11.60 -7.02 20.03
CA PRO A 328 10.38 -6.75 19.26
C PRO A 328 9.41 -5.88 20.06
N VAL A 329 9.03 -4.75 19.48
CA VAL A 329 8.07 -3.81 20.10
C VAL A 329 6.69 -4.13 19.54
N THR A 330 5.72 -4.38 20.42
CA THR A 330 4.32 -4.52 20.00
C THR A 330 3.81 -3.15 19.57
N VAL A 331 3.45 -3.01 18.30
CA VAL A 331 2.87 -1.78 17.74
C VAL A 331 1.42 -2.06 17.41
N GLU A 332 0.52 -1.22 17.93
CA GLU A 332 -0.90 -1.21 17.57
C GLU A 332 -1.18 -0.01 16.67
N ARG A 333 -1.85 -0.24 15.54
CA ARG A 333 -2.31 0.80 14.63
C ARG A 333 -3.83 0.75 14.54
N HIS A 334 -4.44 1.93 14.56
CA HIS A 334 -5.86 2.12 14.34
C HIS A 334 -6.08 2.61 12.92
N PHE A 335 -7.17 2.17 12.31
CA PHE A 335 -7.69 2.68 11.06
C PHE A 335 -9.04 3.34 11.35
N ALA A 336 -9.00 4.67 11.44
CA ALA A 336 -10.12 5.56 11.73
C ALA A 336 -9.89 6.93 11.03
N LEU A 337 -10.94 7.75 10.89
CA LEU A 337 -10.87 9.05 10.19
C LEU A 337 -9.74 9.97 10.70
N ASP A 338 -9.42 9.95 11.99
CA ASP A 338 -8.50 10.91 12.63
C ASP A 338 -7.03 10.46 12.68
N THR A 339 -6.63 9.53 11.82
CA THR A 339 -5.30 8.91 11.88
C THR A 339 -4.21 9.74 11.19
N SER A 340 -3.74 10.77 11.91
CA SER A 340 -2.39 11.37 11.89
C SER A 340 -1.77 11.83 10.56
N ARG A 341 -2.53 12.17 9.51
CA ARG A 341 -1.95 12.69 8.26
C ARG A 341 -2.35 14.14 8.03
N ILE A 342 -1.32 14.95 7.81
CA ILE A 342 -1.42 16.39 7.51
C ILE A 342 -1.46 16.51 5.98
N THR A 343 -2.46 17.17 5.42
CA THR A 343 -2.56 17.46 3.97
C THR A 343 -1.45 18.40 3.52
N MET A 344 -1.18 18.52 2.21
CA MET A 344 -0.17 19.49 1.72
C MET A 344 -0.54 20.93 2.11
N ALA A 345 -1.83 21.27 2.10
CA ALA A 345 -2.31 22.58 2.55
C ALA A 345 -2.02 22.78 4.05
N GLU A 346 -2.30 21.79 4.89
CA GLU A 346 -1.98 21.86 6.32
C GLU A 346 -0.46 21.85 6.57
N PHE A 347 0.33 21.15 5.74
CA PHE A 347 1.79 21.18 5.80
C PHE A 347 2.34 22.55 5.42
N GLN A 348 1.77 23.21 4.41
CA GLN A 348 2.10 24.60 4.06
C GLN A 348 1.80 25.55 5.21
N VAL A 349 0.68 25.35 5.93
CA VAL A 349 0.34 26.12 7.14
C VAL A 349 1.35 25.84 8.27
N VAL A 350 1.72 24.58 8.50
CA VAL A 350 2.73 24.21 9.50
C VAL A 350 4.11 24.77 9.14
N PHE A 351 4.50 24.72 7.87
CA PHE A 351 5.74 25.30 7.36
C PHE A 351 5.74 26.82 7.53
N LEU A 352 4.66 27.49 7.14
CA LEU A 352 4.48 28.93 7.33
C LEU A 352 4.57 29.29 8.81
N GLY A 353 3.88 28.54 9.68
CA GLY A 353 3.94 28.70 11.14
C GLY A 353 5.34 28.45 11.71
N ALA A 354 6.11 27.51 11.17
CA ALA A 354 7.49 27.25 11.59
C ALA A 354 8.45 28.38 11.18
N VAL A 355 8.24 28.97 9.98
CA VAL A 355 9.02 30.13 9.50
C VAL A 355 8.65 31.38 10.30
N VAL A 356 7.36 31.69 10.42
CA VAL A 356 6.85 32.86 11.14
C VAL A 356 7.15 32.76 12.65
N GLY A 357 6.96 31.59 13.25
CA GLY A 357 7.22 31.35 14.68
C GLY A 357 8.69 31.50 15.07
N ARG A 358 9.62 31.26 14.14
CA ARG A 358 11.05 31.51 14.36
C ARG A 358 11.40 33.01 14.24
N TRP A 359 10.64 33.77 13.44
CA TRP A 359 10.80 35.21 13.26
C TRP A 359 10.12 36.04 14.35
N ALA A 360 8.99 35.60 14.89
CA ALA A 360 8.33 36.21 16.05
C ALA A 360 9.23 36.22 17.31
N ARG A 361 10.18 35.28 17.41
CA ARG A 361 11.19 35.26 18.47
C ARG A 361 12.32 36.28 18.27
N LEU A 362 12.46 36.86 17.08
CA LEU A 362 13.55 37.77 16.70
C LEU A 362 13.09 39.25 16.64
N CYS A 363 11.81 39.53 16.43
CA CYS A 363 11.26 40.89 16.46
C CYS A 363 9.75 40.86 16.74
N SER A 364 9.25 41.78 17.56
CA SER A 364 7.89 41.77 18.13
C SER A 364 6.86 42.63 17.38
N ASP A 365 7.20 43.15 16.20
CA ASP A 365 6.38 44.14 15.50
C ASP A 365 5.44 43.49 14.46
N GLU A 366 4.22 43.16 14.90
CA GLU A 366 3.26 42.33 14.17
C GLU A 366 2.82 42.92 12.80
N GLU A 367 2.74 44.24 12.71
CA GLU A 367 2.25 44.96 11.52
C GLU A 367 3.21 44.93 10.32
N ARG A 368 4.51 44.80 10.59
CA ARG A 368 5.54 44.75 9.54
C ARG A 368 5.55 43.40 8.82
N TRP A 369 5.09 42.34 9.49
CA TRP A 369 5.03 40.98 8.98
C TRP A 369 3.94 40.79 7.93
N CYS A 370 2.71 41.23 8.23
CA CYS A 370 1.58 41.12 7.30
C CYS A 370 1.88 41.85 5.99
N ARG A 371 2.57 42.99 6.05
CA ARG A 371 2.96 43.75 4.85
C ARG A 371 4.00 43.02 3.99
N LEU A 372 4.96 42.30 4.58
CA LEU A 372 5.99 41.55 3.84
C LEU A 372 5.44 40.28 3.18
N ILE A 373 4.57 39.54 3.89
CA ILE A 373 3.92 38.34 3.36
C ILE A 373 2.95 38.74 2.23
N CYS A 374 2.10 39.74 2.45
CA CYS A 374 1.20 40.24 1.41
C CYS A 374 1.98 40.76 0.19
N ARG A 375 3.13 41.45 0.39
CA ARG A 375 3.94 41.93 -0.73
C ARG A 375 4.54 40.80 -1.57
N ARG A 376 4.95 39.68 -0.95
CA ARG A 376 5.45 38.50 -1.69
C ARG A 376 4.36 37.69 -2.37
N CYS A 377 3.17 37.58 -1.78
CA CYS A 377 2.01 36.96 -2.44
C CYS A 377 1.51 37.81 -3.62
N ILE A 378 1.53 39.13 -3.50
CA ILE A 378 1.18 40.04 -4.61
C ILE A 378 2.26 40.04 -5.71
N GLU A 379 3.53 39.81 -5.38
CA GLU A 379 4.61 39.66 -6.37
C GLU A 379 4.58 38.29 -7.09
N SER A 380 4.01 37.22 -6.48
CA SER A 380 3.81 35.96 -7.20
C SER A 380 2.67 36.04 -8.22
N ASP A 381 1.58 36.76 -7.92
CA ASP A 381 0.49 36.99 -8.88
C ASP A 381 0.92 37.85 -10.08
N LYS A 382 1.95 38.69 -9.92
CA LYS A 382 2.49 39.51 -11.01
C LYS A 382 3.38 38.74 -11.98
N PHE A 383 3.91 37.57 -11.59
CA PHE A 383 4.69 36.73 -12.50
C PHE A 383 3.82 35.88 -13.44
N ASP A 384 2.52 35.70 -13.13
CA ASP A 384 1.56 35.00 -14.01
C ASP A 384 0.87 35.93 -15.03
N THR A 385 0.98 37.25 -14.88
CA THR A 385 0.32 38.21 -15.80
C THR A 385 1.26 38.93 -16.77
N SER A 386 2.52 38.50 -16.89
CA SER A 386 3.45 39.08 -17.87
C SER A 386 4.25 38.03 -18.62
N THR A 387 3.63 37.39 -19.60
CA THR A 387 4.17 37.25 -20.97
C THR A 387 3.04 36.80 -21.93
N PRO A 388 3.02 37.30 -23.18
CA PRO A 388 1.95 37.05 -24.16
C PRO A 388 1.92 35.62 -24.71
#